data_AF-A0A942SL15-F1
#
_entry.id   AF-A0A942SL15-F1
#
_cell.length_a   1.000
_cell.length_b   1.000
_cell.length_c   1.000
_cell.angle_alpha   90.00
_cell.angle_beta   90.00
_cell.angle_gamma   90.00
#
_symmetry.space_group_name_H-M   'P 1'
#
loop_
_entity.id
_entity.type
_entity.pdbx_description
1 polymer ?
#
loop_
_entity_poly.entity_id
_entity_poly.type
_entity_poly.pdbx_seq_one_letter_code
_entity_poly.pdbx_strand_id
1 'polypeptide(L)'
;MDSKIKEAKITLENILAELDQSSMRLYDIKEPELEKDLFTQLDLLSQLDKSQAVIFSQLPKLKKYHEELKTLKNSSLSSDQLSHLNSFQAECQQVLDRICPKLESVEECYQDLAEEVLYRCQNHINQLIDKILEHRKASASLKDIIGLELDEENELRELRDSLETYREIRLGDIGESEDDQDDPLITQLDSQIVACDNALLIDETSL
;
A
#
# COMPACT_ATOMS: atom_id res chain seq x y z
N MET A 1 -18.51 -8.10 35.18
CA MET A 1 -17.37 -7.17 35.27
C MET A 1 -16.13 -7.82 34.70
N ASP A 2 -15.71 -8.97 35.24
CA ASP A 2 -14.64 -9.80 34.66
C ASP A 2 -14.87 -10.18 33.19
N SER A 3 -16.12 -10.44 32.80
CA SER A 3 -16.46 -10.75 31.40
C SER A 3 -16.23 -9.57 30.44
N LYS A 4 -16.53 -8.32 30.82
CA LYS A 4 -16.32 -7.13 29.97
C LYS A 4 -14.85 -6.74 29.87
N ILE A 5 -14.10 -6.87 30.97
CA ILE A 5 -12.66 -6.63 31.00
C ILE A 5 -11.95 -7.70 30.17
N LYS A 6 -12.39 -8.96 30.27
CA LYS A 6 -11.86 -10.08 29.48
C LYS A 6 -12.17 -9.93 28.00
N GLU A 7 -13.38 -9.52 27.63
CA GLU A 7 -13.72 -9.18 26.24
C GLU A 7 -12.87 -8.05 25.69
N ALA A 8 -12.77 -6.92 26.42
CA ALA A 8 -11.94 -5.80 26.01
C ALA A 8 -10.46 -6.20 25.87
N LYS A 9 -9.98 -7.10 26.73
CA LYS A 9 -8.63 -7.66 26.64
C LYS A 9 -8.41 -8.49 25.38
N ILE A 10 -9.32 -9.43 25.09
CA ILE A 10 -9.25 -10.26 23.88
C ILE A 10 -9.30 -9.40 22.61
N THR A 11 -10.19 -8.42 22.57
CA THR A 11 -10.28 -7.54 21.39
C THR A 11 -9.02 -6.70 21.22
N LEU A 12 -8.41 -6.21 22.31
CA LEU A 12 -7.14 -5.50 22.23
C LEU A 12 -6.02 -6.42 21.76
N GLU A 13 -5.89 -7.62 22.33
CA GLU A 13 -4.85 -8.59 21.93
C GLU A 13 -4.92 -8.89 20.43
N ASN A 14 -6.13 -9.02 19.88
CA ASN A 14 -6.32 -9.19 18.43
C ASN A 14 -5.90 -7.94 17.64
N ILE A 15 -6.32 -6.75 18.07
CA ILE A 15 -5.94 -5.47 17.43
C ILE A 15 -4.42 -5.30 17.44
N LEU A 16 -3.76 -5.59 18.57
CA LEU A 16 -2.32 -5.48 18.72
C LEU A 16 -1.58 -6.48 17.82
N ALA A 17 -2.07 -7.72 17.73
CA ALA A 17 -1.49 -8.72 16.85
C ALA A 17 -1.57 -8.28 15.36
N GLU A 18 -2.70 -7.72 14.93
CA GLU A 18 -2.88 -7.19 13.57
C GLU A 18 -1.97 -5.98 13.30
N LEU A 19 -1.81 -5.09 14.28
CA LEU A 19 -0.93 -3.91 14.19
C LEU A 19 0.55 -4.31 14.17
N ASP A 20 0.98 -5.24 15.02
CA ASP A 20 2.35 -5.74 15.05
C ASP A 20 2.71 -6.44 13.75
N GLN A 21 1.81 -7.28 13.21
CA GLN A 21 2.01 -7.94 11.93
C GLN A 21 2.18 -6.92 10.79
N SER A 22 1.37 -5.85 10.79
CA SER A 22 1.46 -4.80 9.79
C SER A 22 2.77 -4.00 9.93
N SER A 23 3.18 -3.69 11.16
CA SER A 23 4.46 -3.01 11.40
C SER A 23 5.66 -3.86 10.98
N MET A 24 5.63 -5.18 11.13
CA MET A 24 6.74 -6.04 10.70
C MET A 24 6.93 -6.02 9.18
N ARG A 25 5.83 -6.05 8.41
CA ARG A 25 5.89 -5.98 6.94
C ARG A 25 6.62 -4.72 6.45
N LEU A 26 6.40 -3.59 7.12
CA LEU A 26 7.07 -2.32 6.81
C LEU A 26 8.57 -2.32 7.14
N TYR A 27 9.01 -3.11 8.13
CA TYR A 27 10.43 -3.18 8.52
C TYR A 27 11.28 -4.06 7.61
N ASP A 28 10.66 -4.98 6.85
CA ASP A 28 11.38 -5.94 6.01
C ASP A 28 11.84 -5.34 4.67
N ILE A 29 11.42 -4.12 4.36
CA ILE A 29 11.76 -3.42 3.13
C ILE A 29 13.15 -2.79 3.26
N LYS A 30 14.08 -3.18 2.38
CA LYS A 30 15.46 -2.67 2.38
C LYS A 30 15.63 -1.48 1.45
N GLU A 31 16.09 -0.34 2.00
CA GLU A 31 16.40 0.91 1.26
C GLU A 31 17.24 0.74 -0.02
N PRO A 32 18.30 -0.10 -0.08
CA PRO A 32 19.16 -0.19 -1.27
C PRO A 32 18.52 -0.87 -2.47
N GLU A 33 17.53 -1.74 -2.24
CA GLU A 33 16.81 -2.47 -3.29
C GLU A 33 15.74 -1.55 -3.93
N LEU A 34 15.18 -0.64 -3.13
CA LEU A 34 14.21 0.36 -3.56
C LEU A 34 14.76 1.39 -4.53
N GLU A 35 16.02 1.82 -4.43
CA GLU A 35 16.53 2.91 -5.27
C GLU A 35 16.61 2.55 -6.76
N LYS A 36 16.64 1.26 -7.11
CA LYS A 36 17.06 0.82 -8.45
C LYS A 36 16.00 0.08 -9.24
N ASP A 37 15.04 -0.56 -8.57
CA ASP A 37 14.06 -1.40 -9.24
C ASP A 37 12.64 -0.84 -9.13
N LEU A 38 12.04 -0.51 -10.27
CA LEU A 38 10.70 0.04 -10.37
C LEU A 38 9.63 -0.93 -9.86
N PHE A 39 9.82 -2.23 -10.10
CA PHE A 39 8.88 -3.26 -9.64
C PHE A 39 8.90 -3.39 -8.12
N THR A 40 10.09 -3.41 -7.52
CA THR A 40 10.24 -3.35 -6.06
C THR A 40 9.64 -2.07 -5.47
N GLN A 41 9.71 -0.92 -6.17
CA GLN A 41 9.07 0.32 -5.73
C GLN A 41 7.53 0.24 -5.78
N LEU A 42 6.95 -0.34 -6.83
CA LEU A 42 5.50 -0.56 -6.93
C LEU A 42 5.00 -1.55 -5.86
N ASP A 43 5.76 -2.61 -5.59
CA ASP A 43 5.44 -3.55 -4.52
C ASP A 43 5.52 -2.88 -3.14
N LEU A 44 6.51 -2.01 -2.92
CA LEU A 44 6.57 -1.20 -1.70
C LEU A 44 5.32 -0.35 -1.52
N LEU A 45 4.92 0.42 -2.53
CA LEU A 45 3.73 1.26 -2.44
C LEU A 45 2.48 0.43 -2.12
N SER A 46 2.36 -0.73 -2.77
CA SER A 46 1.30 -1.71 -2.50
C SER A 46 1.31 -2.21 -1.05
N GLN A 47 2.49 -2.46 -0.47
CA GLN A 47 2.62 -2.87 0.92
C GLN A 47 2.33 -1.73 1.91
N LEU A 48 2.68 -0.49 1.55
CA LEU A 48 2.38 0.70 2.33
C LEU A 48 0.87 0.93 2.40
N ASP A 49 0.15 0.88 1.28
CA ASP A 49 -1.31 0.97 1.25
C ASP A 49 -1.97 -0.11 2.10
N LYS A 50 -1.60 -1.38 1.89
CA LYS A 50 -2.10 -2.49 2.72
C LYS A 50 -1.89 -2.27 4.22
N SER A 51 -0.75 -1.68 4.59
CA SER A 51 -0.43 -1.42 5.98
C SER A 51 -1.21 -0.22 6.53
N GLN A 52 -1.35 0.85 5.73
CA GLN A 52 -2.18 2.01 6.06
C GLN A 52 -3.64 1.61 6.25
N ALA A 53 -4.21 0.79 5.37
CA ALA A 53 -5.55 0.20 5.48
C ALA A 53 -5.82 -0.42 6.86
N VAL A 54 -4.91 -1.30 7.28
CA VAL A 54 -5.01 -1.99 8.57
C VAL A 54 -4.87 -0.98 9.70
N ILE A 55 -3.91 -0.06 9.62
CA ILE A 55 -3.72 0.95 10.67
C ILE A 55 -4.95 1.85 10.79
N PHE A 56 -5.49 2.38 9.70
CA PHE A 56 -6.67 3.26 9.72
C PHE A 56 -7.94 2.54 10.17
N SER A 57 -8.10 1.26 9.85
CA SER A 57 -9.25 0.48 10.34
C SER A 57 -9.15 0.13 11.83
N GLN A 58 -7.95 -0.07 12.37
CA GLN A 58 -7.75 -0.55 13.75
C GLN A 58 -7.42 0.55 14.76
N LEU A 59 -6.72 1.61 14.35
CA LEU A 59 -6.32 2.71 15.23
C LEU A 59 -7.51 3.45 15.88
N PRO A 60 -8.63 3.73 15.18
CA PRO A 60 -9.83 4.31 15.81
C PRO A 60 -10.45 3.39 16.87
N LYS A 61 -10.43 2.07 16.63
CA LYS A 61 -10.92 1.07 17.61
C LYS A 61 -10.03 1.08 18.85
N LEU A 62 -8.71 1.10 18.67
CA LEU A 62 -7.74 1.20 19.76
C LEU A 62 -7.95 2.48 20.59
N LYS A 63 -8.12 3.64 19.94
CA LYS A 63 -8.42 4.91 20.60
C LYS A 63 -9.74 4.84 21.40
N LYS A 64 -10.79 4.26 20.82
CA LYS A 64 -12.09 4.06 21.49
C LYS A 64 -11.94 3.18 22.74
N TYR A 65 -11.25 2.05 22.64
CA TYR A 65 -11.00 1.18 23.79
C TYR A 65 -10.19 1.88 24.88
N HIS A 66 -9.17 2.65 24.51
CA HIS A 66 -8.38 3.41 25.46
C HIS A 66 -9.24 4.41 26.26
N GLU A 67 -10.19 5.08 25.61
CA GLU A 67 -11.15 5.98 26.28
C GLU A 67 -12.16 5.21 27.15
N GLU A 68 -12.69 4.09 26.67
CA GLU A 68 -13.59 3.24 27.48
C GLU A 68 -12.91 2.76 28.78
N LEU A 69 -11.63 2.38 28.72
CA LEU A 69 -10.83 2.02 29.89
C LEU A 69 -10.66 3.19 30.87
N LYS A 70 -10.41 4.42 30.38
CA LYS A 70 -10.37 5.63 31.23
C LYS A 70 -11.69 5.83 31.97
N THR A 71 -12.82 5.61 31.30
CA THR A 71 -14.13 5.78 31.95
C THR A 71 -14.40 4.71 33.01
N LEU A 72 -13.98 3.46 32.76
CA LEU A 72 -14.06 2.35 33.72
C LEU A 72 -13.26 2.64 35.00
N LYS A 73 -12.14 3.37 34.90
CA LYS A 73 -11.34 3.77 36.07
C LYS A 73 -12.10 4.63 37.09
N ASN A 74 -13.13 5.35 36.66
CA ASN A 74 -13.97 6.18 37.53
C ASN A 74 -15.08 5.38 38.25
N SER A 75 -15.13 4.06 38.06
CA SER A 75 -16.06 3.17 38.74
C SER A 75 -15.42 2.52 39.98
N SER A 76 -16.25 2.02 40.91
CA SER A 76 -15.79 1.41 42.16
C SER A 76 -15.10 0.04 41.91
N LEU A 77 -13.82 0.06 41.57
CA LEU A 77 -12.98 -1.11 41.31
C LEU A 77 -12.17 -1.52 42.56
N SER A 78 -11.86 -2.81 42.68
CA SER A 78 -10.90 -3.29 43.70
C SER A 78 -9.46 -2.87 43.37
N SER A 79 -8.57 -2.88 44.36
CA SER A 79 -7.15 -2.52 44.18
C SER A 79 -6.45 -3.35 43.08
N ASP A 80 -6.72 -4.65 43.03
CA ASP A 80 -6.11 -5.56 42.04
C ASP A 80 -6.69 -5.34 40.64
N GLN A 81 -8.00 -5.07 40.53
CA GLN A 81 -8.63 -4.73 39.26
C GLN A 81 -8.11 -3.39 38.71
N LEU A 82 -7.85 -2.43 39.60
CA LEU A 82 -7.34 -1.12 39.25
C LEU A 82 -5.88 -1.18 38.79
N SER A 83 -5.05 -2.07 39.39
CA SER A 83 -3.67 -2.29 38.94
C SER A 83 -3.60 -2.92 37.55
N HIS A 84 -4.41 -3.96 37.29
CA HIS A 84 -4.49 -4.59 35.97
C HIS A 84 -4.98 -3.62 34.90
N LEU A 85 -6.00 -2.81 35.20
CA LEU A 85 -6.52 -1.81 34.27
C LEU A 85 -5.47 -0.73 33.96
N ASN A 86 -4.69 -0.29 34.96
CA ASN A 86 -3.61 0.68 34.73
C ASN A 86 -2.48 0.10 33.87
N SER A 87 -2.08 -1.17 34.08
CA SER A 87 -1.07 -1.84 33.24
C SER A 87 -1.51 -1.88 31.79
N PHE A 88 -2.74 -2.33 31.56
CA PHE A 88 -3.30 -2.48 30.23
C PHE A 88 -3.48 -1.13 29.52
N GLN A 89 -3.91 -0.09 30.25
CA GLN A 89 -4.01 1.25 29.70
C GLN A 89 -2.64 1.80 29.28
N ALA A 90 -1.57 1.48 30.03
CA ALA A 90 -0.21 1.88 29.68
C ALA A 90 0.28 1.18 28.40
N GLU A 91 -0.04 -0.10 28.21
CA GLU A 91 0.25 -0.85 26.98
C GLU A 91 -0.43 -0.20 25.76
N CYS A 92 -1.72 0.13 25.86
CA CYS A 92 -2.43 0.87 24.81
C CYS A 92 -1.75 2.20 24.47
N GLN A 93 -1.34 2.97 25.49
CA GLN A 93 -0.69 4.26 25.28
C GLN A 93 0.67 4.11 24.58
N GLN A 94 1.48 3.13 24.99
CA GLN A 94 2.78 2.87 24.35
C GLN A 94 2.62 2.53 22.86
N VAL A 95 1.59 1.78 22.50
CA VAL A 95 1.30 1.42 21.10
C VAL A 95 0.87 2.65 20.30
N LEU A 96 -0.02 3.48 20.86
CA LEU A 96 -0.42 4.74 20.24
C LEU A 96 0.77 5.68 20.04
N ASP A 97 1.62 5.83 21.06
CA ASP A 97 2.81 6.68 21.01
C ASP A 97 3.84 6.18 19.98
N ARG A 98 3.84 4.88 19.68
CA ARG A 98 4.73 4.29 18.67
C ARG A 98 4.19 4.42 17.24
N ILE A 99 2.88 4.26 17.06
CA ILE A 99 2.25 4.19 15.73
C ILE A 99 1.92 5.59 15.19
N CYS A 100 1.33 6.47 16.01
CA CYS A 100 0.85 7.77 15.53
C CYS A 100 1.95 8.63 14.89
N PRO A 101 3.15 8.81 15.50
CA PRO A 101 4.19 9.65 14.89
C PRO A 101 4.74 9.07 13.60
N LYS A 102 4.77 7.73 13.48
CA LYS A 102 5.22 7.05 12.26
C LYS A 102 4.20 7.18 11.13
N LEU A 103 2.91 7.07 11.46
CA LEU A 103 1.83 7.24 10.50
C LEU A 103 1.84 8.66 9.93
N GLU A 104 1.96 9.67 10.79
CA GLU A 104 2.09 11.08 10.39
C GLU A 104 3.30 11.26 9.43
N SER A 105 4.46 10.70 9.77
CA SER A 105 5.65 10.78 8.91
C SER A 105 5.49 10.03 7.58
N VAL A 106 4.73 8.93 7.53
CA VAL A 106 4.46 8.22 6.27
C VAL A 106 3.46 9.02 5.44
N GLU A 107 2.39 9.56 6.04
CA GLU A 107 1.41 10.40 5.35
C GLU A 107 2.07 11.63 4.70
N GLU A 108 3.03 12.26 5.38
CA GLU A 108 3.77 13.41 4.85
C GLU A 108 4.61 13.09 3.60
N CYS A 109 5.14 11.87 3.49
CA CYS A 109 6.10 11.51 2.44
C CYS A 109 5.51 10.54 1.38
N TYR A 110 4.38 9.90 1.67
CA TYR A 110 3.81 8.85 0.83
C TYR A 110 3.40 9.40 -0.53
N GLN A 111 2.74 10.55 -0.55
CA GLN A 111 2.27 11.15 -1.80
C GLN A 111 3.45 11.48 -2.73
N ASP A 112 4.49 12.15 -2.21
CA ASP A 112 5.69 12.49 -2.99
C ASP A 112 6.39 11.22 -3.53
N LEU A 113 6.47 10.16 -2.70
CA LEU A 113 7.03 8.88 -3.12
C LEU A 113 6.21 8.24 -4.24
N ALA A 114 4.89 8.17 -4.07
CA ALA A 114 3.99 7.56 -5.05
C ALA A 114 4.04 8.33 -6.38
N GLU A 115 4.01 9.65 -6.35
CA GLU A 115 4.11 10.50 -7.54
C GLU A 115 5.43 10.30 -8.28
N GLU A 116 6.57 10.23 -7.58
CA GLU A 116 7.88 9.98 -8.18
C GLU A 116 7.98 8.58 -8.81
N VAL A 117 7.50 7.54 -8.12
CA VAL A 117 7.49 6.17 -8.66
C VAL A 117 6.62 6.10 -9.91
N LEU A 118 5.42 6.66 -9.88
CA LEU A 118 4.53 6.70 -11.04
C LEU A 118 5.12 7.55 -12.17
N TYR A 119 5.81 8.65 -11.87
CA TYR A 119 6.54 9.42 -12.89
C TYR A 119 7.61 8.56 -13.58
N ARG A 120 8.36 7.77 -12.80
CA ARG A 120 9.35 6.83 -13.35
C ARG A 120 8.71 5.70 -14.16
N CYS A 121 7.56 5.18 -13.74
CA CYS A 121 6.78 4.24 -14.53
C CYS A 121 6.40 4.83 -15.88
N GLN A 122 5.85 6.04 -15.91
CA GLN A 122 5.49 6.73 -17.15
C GLN A 122 6.70 6.91 -18.09
N ASN A 123 7.85 7.29 -17.54
CA ASN A 123 9.07 7.43 -18.33
C ASN A 123 9.54 6.08 -18.89
N HIS A 124 9.48 5.01 -18.09
CA HIS A 124 9.86 3.66 -18.52
C HIS A 124 8.93 3.13 -19.61
N ILE A 125 7.61 3.34 -19.47
CA ILE A 125 6.61 3.02 -20.49
C ILE A 125 6.96 3.72 -21.81
N ASN A 126 7.24 5.02 -21.79
CA ASN A 126 7.59 5.77 -22.99
C ASN A 126 8.86 5.22 -23.66
N GLN A 127 9.88 4.84 -22.87
CA GLN A 127 11.11 4.24 -23.39
C GLN A 127 10.87 2.87 -24.03
N LEU A 128 10.02 2.02 -23.42
CA LEU A 128 9.64 0.74 -23.98
C LEU A 128 8.86 0.92 -25.28
N ILE A 129 7.93 1.87 -25.33
CA ILE A 129 7.18 2.22 -26.55
C ILE A 129 8.13 2.65 -27.68
N ASP A 130 9.06 3.56 -27.40
CA ASP A 130 10.01 4.05 -28.40
C ASP A 130 10.87 2.90 -28.94
N LYS A 131 11.37 2.01 -28.07
CA LYS A 131 12.14 0.82 -28.48
C LYS A 131 11.33 -0.14 -29.35
N ILE A 132 10.09 -0.45 -28.94
CA ILE A 132 9.18 -1.32 -29.71
C ILE A 132 8.95 -0.72 -31.10
N LEU A 133 8.68 0.59 -31.19
CA LEU A 133 8.48 1.28 -32.46
C LEU A 133 9.75 1.35 -33.32
N GLU A 134 10.92 1.56 -32.71
CA GLU A 134 12.21 1.56 -33.41
C GLU A 134 12.54 0.17 -33.96
N HIS A 135 12.38 -0.89 -33.17
CA HIS A 135 12.57 -2.27 -33.60
C HIS A 135 11.65 -2.60 -34.78
N ARG A 136 10.37 -2.25 -34.69
CA ARG A 136 9.40 -2.47 -35.78
C ARG A 136 9.74 -1.70 -37.06
N LYS A 137 10.32 -0.50 -36.97
CA LYS A 137 10.78 0.28 -38.15
C LYS A 137 12.09 -0.25 -38.74
N ALA A 138 12.99 -0.74 -37.90
CA ALA A 138 14.33 -1.17 -38.30
C ALA A 138 14.37 -2.59 -38.88
N SER A 139 13.38 -3.43 -38.54
CA SER A 139 13.47 -4.85 -38.85
C SER A 139 12.96 -5.20 -40.25
N ALA A 140 13.87 -5.70 -41.09
CA ALA A 140 13.59 -6.19 -42.44
C ALA A 140 13.38 -7.72 -42.50
N SER A 141 13.48 -8.42 -41.36
CA SER A 141 13.42 -9.90 -41.28
C SER A 141 12.65 -10.38 -40.04
N LEU A 142 11.69 -11.29 -40.24
CA LEU A 142 10.86 -11.90 -39.20
C LEU A 142 11.65 -12.56 -38.04
N LYS A 143 12.93 -12.91 -38.25
CA LYS A 143 13.75 -13.57 -37.21
C LYS A 143 14.34 -12.61 -36.18
N ASP A 144 14.61 -11.37 -36.59
CA ASP A 144 15.14 -10.33 -35.70
C ASP A 144 14.01 -9.64 -34.92
N ILE A 145 12.81 -9.63 -35.51
CA ILE A 145 11.53 -9.22 -34.92
C ILE A 145 11.18 -10.08 -33.70
N ILE A 146 11.09 -11.41 -33.87
CA ILE A 146 10.58 -12.32 -32.83
C ILE A 146 11.46 -12.38 -31.56
N GLY A 147 12.78 -12.18 -31.67
CA GLY A 147 13.70 -12.33 -30.52
C GLY A 147 13.82 -11.10 -29.62
N LEU A 148 13.69 -9.90 -30.19
CA LEU A 148 13.79 -8.63 -29.45
C LEU A 148 12.41 -8.13 -29.01
N GLU A 149 11.39 -8.21 -29.86
CA GLU A 149 10.02 -7.79 -29.51
C GLU A 149 9.47 -8.54 -28.29
N LEU A 150 9.89 -9.78 -28.06
CA LEU A 150 9.46 -10.54 -26.90
C LEU A 150 9.95 -9.90 -25.58
N ASP A 151 11.16 -9.36 -25.50
CA ASP A 151 11.70 -8.90 -24.22
C ASP A 151 11.08 -7.57 -23.79
N GLU A 152 10.99 -6.58 -24.69
CA GLU A 152 10.36 -5.29 -24.35
C GLU A 152 8.83 -5.38 -24.18
N GLU A 153 8.14 -6.18 -24.99
CA GLU A 153 6.70 -6.39 -24.80
C GLU A 153 6.40 -7.18 -23.53
N ASN A 154 7.24 -8.16 -23.17
CA ASN A 154 7.09 -8.87 -21.91
C ASN A 154 7.31 -7.94 -20.72
N GLU A 155 8.36 -7.11 -20.75
CA GLU A 155 8.59 -6.12 -19.69
C GLU A 155 7.44 -5.12 -19.57
N LEU A 156 6.86 -4.70 -20.70
CA LEU A 156 5.69 -3.82 -20.71
C LEU A 156 4.43 -4.51 -20.14
N ARG A 157 4.23 -5.80 -20.42
CA ARG A 157 3.16 -6.62 -19.81
C ARG A 157 3.36 -6.78 -18.31
N GLU A 158 4.58 -7.09 -17.87
CA GLU A 158 4.90 -7.21 -16.44
C GLU A 158 4.66 -5.89 -15.70
N LEU A 159 5.03 -4.75 -16.31
CA LEU A 159 4.79 -3.43 -15.73
C LEU A 159 3.30 -3.11 -15.66
N ARG A 160 2.54 -3.38 -16.72
CA ARG A 160 1.08 -3.25 -16.76
C ARG A 160 0.43 -4.04 -15.62
N ASP A 161 0.78 -5.32 -15.48
CA ASP A 161 0.21 -6.20 -14.45
C ASP A 161 0.57 -5.73 -13.03
N SER A 162 1.77 -5.18 -12.85
CA SER A 162 2.22 -4.58 -11.58
C SER A 162 1.45 -3.30 -11.23
N LEU A 163 1.21 -2.44 -12.22
CA LEU A 163 0.38 -1.23 -12.05
C LEU A 163 -1.09 -1.59 -11.77
N GLU A 164 -1.65 -2.59 -12.46
CA GLU A 164 -3.00 -3.11 -12.17
C GLU A 164 -3.09 -3.66 -10.75
N THR A 165 -2.10 -4.46 -10.32
CA THR A 165 -2.06 -4.98 -8.95
C THR A 165 -2.01 -3.85 -7.92
N TYR A 166 -1.18 -2.84 -8.13
CA TYR A 166 -1.09 -1.71 -7.22
C TYR A 166 -2.40 -0.91 -7.19
N ARG A 167 -3.00 -0.66 -8.36
CA ARG A 167 -4.32 -0.01 -8.49
C ARG A 167 -5.42 -0.77 -7.75
N GLU A 168 -5.50 -2.09 -7.89
CA GLU A 168 -6.50 -2.91 -7.20
C GLU A 168 -6.36 -2.82 -5.68
N ILE A 169 -5.12 -2.79 -5.18
CA ILE A 169 -4.85 -2.64 -3.75
C ILE A 169 -5.31 -1.28 -3.25
N ARG A 170 -4.96 -0.21 -3.98
CA ARG A 170 -5.35 1.16 -3.67
C ARG A 170 -6.88 1.33 -3.66
N LEU A 171 -7.57 0.81 -4.67
CA LEU A 171 -9.04 0.85 -4.74
C LEU A 171 -9.72 -0.03 -3.69
N GLY A 172 -9.12 -1.16 -3.32
CA GLY A 172 -9.63 -2.03 -2.24
C GLY A 172 -9.48 -1.42 -0.85
N ASP A 173 -8.57 -0.46 -0.67
CA ASP A 173 -8.30 0.25 0.57
C ASP A 173 -9.19 1.50 0.73
N ILE A 174 -9.41 2.20 -0.38
CA ILE A 174 -10.37 3.29 -0.46
C ILE A 174 -11.79 2.68 -0.40
N GLY A 175 -12.30 2.41 0.81
CA GLY A 175 -13.61 1.81 1.02
C GLY A 175 -14.74 2.55 0.29
N GLU A 176 -15.91 1.92 0.16
CA GLU A 176 -17.13 2.44 -0.51
C GLU A 176 -17.60 3.84 -0.03
N SER A 177 -16.80 4.86 -0.27
CA SER A 177 -17.04 6.24 0.10
C SER A 177 -17.21 7.00 -1.22
N GLU A 178 -18.37 7.62 -1.39
CA GLU A 178 -18.80 8.23 -2.65
C GLU A 178 -17.93 9.44 -3.06
N ASP A 179 -16.98 9.86 -2.22
CA ASP A 179 -16.05 10.98 -2.44
C ASP A 179 -14.72 10.56 -3.12
N ASP A 180 -14.52 9.27 -3.38
CA ASP A 180 -13.24 8.70 -3.78
C ASP A 180 -12.99 8.58 -5.31
N GLN A 181 -13.83 9.23 -6.13
CA GLN A 181 -13.64 9.25 -7.59
C GLN A 181 -12.52 10.19 -8.07
N ASP A 182 -11.89 10.95 -7.16
CA ASP A 182 -10.88 11.97 -7.48
C ASP A 182 -9.49 11.67 -6.84
N ASP A 183 -9.12 10.41 -6.55
CA ASP A 183 -7.72 10.11 -6.16
C ASP A 183 -6.78 10.36 -7.37
N PRO A 184 -5.86 11.35 -7.29
CA PRO A 184 -4.95 11.67 -8.39
C PRO A 184 -4.01 10.51 -8.74
N LEU A 185 -3.63 9.67 -7.77
CA LEU A 185 -2.78 8.50 -8.00
C LEU A 185 -3.54 7.43 -8.80
N ILE A 186 -4.83 7.22 -8.51
CA ILE A 186 -5.68 6.31 -9.29
C ILE A 186 -5.80 6.80 -10.73
N THR A 187 -6.02 8.10 -10.93
CA THR A 187 -6.09 8.69 -12.28
C THR A 187 -4.77 8.50 -13.05
N GLN A 188 -3.63 8.66 -12.37
CA GLN A 188 -2.31 8.46 -12.96
C GLN A 188 -2.05 6.97 -13.28
N LEU A 189 -2.44 6.05 -12.40
CA LEU A 189 -2.37 4.61 -12.61
C LEU A 189 -3.21 4.18 -13.83
N ASP A 190 -4.45 4.64 -13.91
CA ASP A 190 -5.35 4.37 -15.05
C ASP A 190 -4.73 4.85 -16.37
N SER A 191 -4.17 6.06 -16.37
CA SER A 191 -3.53 6.63 -17.55
C SER A 191 -2.32 5.79 -18.01
N GLN A 192 -1.54 5.26 -17.07
CA GLN A 192 -0.36 4.43 -17.37
C GLN A 192 -0.73 3.04 -17.84
N ILE A 193 -1.72 2.40 -17.22
CA ILE A 193 -2.25 1.10 -17.65
C ILE A 193 -2.76 1.21 -19.08
N VAL A 194 -3.55 2.26 -19.38
CA VAL A 194 -4.03 2.53 -20.75
C VAL A 194 -2.88 2.78 -21.73
N ALA A 195 -1.80 3.43 -21.29
CA ALA A 195 -0.62 3.61 -22.14
C ALA A 195 0.06 2.26 -22.47
N CYS A 196 0.19 1.36 -21.49
CA CYS A 196 0.67 0.00 -21.72
C CYS A 196 -0.25 -0.78 -22.67
N ASP A 197 -1.56 -0.76 -22.43
CA ASP A 197 -2.55 -1.43 -23.27
C ASP A 197 -2.47 -0.96 -24.72
N ASN A 198 -2.49 0.36 -24.93
CA ASN A 198 -2.40 0.94 -26.26
C ASN A 198 -1.12 0.50 -26.98
N ALA A 199 0.01 0.53 -26.28
CA ALA A 199 1.30 0.13 -26.83
C ALA A 199 1.35 -1.34 -27.24
N LEU A 200 0.77 -2.23 -26.44
CA LEU A 200 0.64 -3.65 -26.76
C LEU A 200 -0.33 -3.91 -27.94
N LEU A 201 -1.32 -3.04 -28.13
CA LEU A 201 -2.34 -3.14 -29.19
C LEU A 201 -1.94 -2.53 -30.54
N ILE A 202 -0.80 -1.83 -30.65
CA ILE A 202 -0.34 -1.19 -31.91
C ILE A 202 -0.24 -2.22 -33.07
N ASP A 203 -0.19 -3.52 -32.76
CA ASP A 203 -0.18 -4.61 -33.74
C ASP A 203 -1.56 -4.95 -34.35
N GLU A 204 -2.69 -4.74 -33.66
CA GLU A 204 -3.99 -5.22 -34.14
C GLU A 204 -4.65 -4.33 -35.21
N THR A 205 -4.20 -3.08 -35.36
CA THR A 205 -4.84 -2.07 -36.23
C THR A 205 -4.10 -1.82 -37.55
N SER A 206 -2.98 -2.51 -37.78
CA SER A 206 -2.11 -2.30 -38.96
C SER A 206 -2.07 -3.47 -39.95
N LEU A 207 -2.97 -4.45 -39.84
CA LEU A 207 -3.12 -5.60 -40.74
C LEU A 207 -4.36 -5.51 -41.64
#